data_AF-B7Q454-F1
#
_entry.id   AF-B7Q454-F1
#
_cell.length_a   1.000
_cell.length_b   1.000
_cell.length_c   1.000
_cell.angle_alpha   90.00
_cell.angle_beta   90.00
_cell.angle_gamma   90.00
#
_symmetry.space_group_name_H-M   'P 1'
#
loop_
_entity.id
_entity.type
_entity.pdbx_description
1 polymer ?
#
loop_
_entity_poly.entity_id
_entity_poly.type
_entity_poly.pdbx_seq_one_letter_code
_entity_poly.pdbx_strand_id
1 'polypeptide(L)'
;FLRDSIHQFPIPEGKSGQQATELLQKRLETLGAVREGVFCVDCETYYSAPNISEFTDPSRSVNIIHNTEHPATCFALLDTGLCLVADLTFDMLMLKMAGIYSPKKSTKMEAKGPRYEVADFLVKVGSVSMGPSFRGILVEVEYLPCVVPSSCWDLMREFLQGFMGTAVQGPPQYLQGRMNELYNPVDTVQQYMDHFNSFRRASVASIAASVK
;
A
#
# COMPACT_ATOMS: atom_id res chain seq x y z
N PHE A 1 14.16 -6.01 -7.64
CA PHE A 1 13.87 -5.58 -9.01
C PHE A 1 12.96 -4.36 -8.90
N LEU A 2 13.27 -3.12 -9.35
CA LEU A 2 12.32 -1.98 -9.33
C LEU A 2 11.25 -2.24 -10.34
N ARG A 3 10.37 -3.05 -9.83
CA ARG A 3 9.43 -3.80 -10.60
C ARG A 3 8.17 -2.95 -10.54
N ASP A 4 7.79 -2.35 -9.41
CA ASP A 4 6.45 -1.80 -9.20
C ASP A 4 6.26 -0.31 -8.89
N SER A 5 5.03 0.17 -9.10
CA SER A 5 4.55 1.50 -8.71
C SER A 5 3.09 1.42 -8.25
N ILE A 6 2.75 2.13 -7.18
CA ILE A 6 1.41 2.07 -6.58
C ILE A 6 0.66 3.40 -6.76
N HIS A 7 -0.52 3.33 -7.37
CA HIS A 7 -1.36 4.47 -7.66
C HIS A 7 -2.77 4.31 -7.09
N GLN A 8 -3.34 5.40 -6.59
CA GLN A 8 -4.75 5.44 -6.25
C GLN A 8 -5.59 5.56 -7.52
N PHE A 9 -6.64 4.75 -7.62
CA PHE A 9 -7.63 4.92 -8.68
C PHE A 9 -8.82 5.76 -8.19
N PRO A 10 -9.16 6.85 -8.88
CA PRO A 10 -10.31 7.66 -8.52
C PRO A 10 -11.61 6.90 -8.78
N ILE A 11 -12.56 7.00 -7.86
CA ILE A 11 -13.89 6.44 -8.03
C ILE A 11 -14.66 7.37 -8.97
N PRO A 12 -15.10 6.91 -10.16
CA PRO A 12 -15.84 7.76 -11.08
C PRO A 12 -17.16 8.25 -10.47
N GLU A 13 -17.59 9.44 -10.86
CA GLU A 13 -18.84 10.03 -10.38
C GLU A 13 -20.03 9.07 -10.59
N GLY A 14 -20.87 8.94 -9.56
CA GLY A 14 -22.03 8.06 -9.58
C GLY A 14 -21.74 6.56 -9.46
N LYS A 15 -20.47 6.15 -9.28
CA LYS A 15 -20.10 4.74 -9.08
C LYS A 15 -19.76 4.43 -7.62
N SER A 16 -20.03 3.19 -7.21
CA SER A 16 -19.51 2.64 -5.96
C SER A 16 -18.04 2.18 -6.12
N GLY A 17 -17.35 1.95 -5.00
CA GLY A 17 -16.00 1.38 -5.02
C GLY A 17 -15.95 0.01 -5.71
N GLN A 18 -16.95 -0.85 -5.50
CA GLN A 18 -17.04 -2.13 -6.22
C GLN A 18 -17.17 -1.94 -7.73
N GLN A 19 -18.07 -1.06 -8.17
CA GLN A 19 -18.27 -0.78 -9.60
C GLN A 19 -17.01 -0.19 -10.26
N ALA A 20 -16.25 0.64 -9.52
CA ALA A 20 -14.99 1.18 -9.99
C ALA A 20 -13.90 0.10 -10.11
N THR A 21 -13.82 -0.82 -9.14
CA THR A 21 -12.92 -1.97 -9.17
C THR A 21 -13.25 -2.93 -10.33
N GLU A 22 -14.51 -3.26 -10.54
CA GLU A 22 -14.96 -4.10 -11.67
C GLU A 22 -14.66 -3.46 -13.02
N LEU A 23 -14.83 -2.14 -13.13
CA LEU A 23 -14.48 -1.38 -14.33
C LEU A 23 -12.99 -1.53 -14.66
N LEU A 24 -12.11 -1.39 -13.66
CA LEU A 24 -10.67 -1.56 -13.83
C LEU A 24 -10.31 -2.98 -14.26
N GLN A 25 -10.88 -4.00 -13.60
CA GLN A 25 -10.65 -5.40 -13.94
C GLN A 25 -11.04 -5.69 -15.38
N LYS A 26 -12.22 -5.23 -15.83
CA LYS A 26 -12.66 -5.39 -17.21
C LYS A 26 -11.74 -4.71 -18.21
N ARG A 27 -11.20 -3.52 -17.88
CA ARG A 27 -10.21 -2.83 -18.73
C ARG A 27 -8.93 -3.64 -18.86
N LEU A 28 -8.42 -4.20 -17.76
CA LEU A 28 -7.23 -5.06 -17.77
C LEU A 28 -7.45 -6.32 -18.62
N GLU A 29 -8.59 -7.00 -18.43
CA GLU A 29 -8.94 -8.18 -19.23
C GLU A 29 -9.08 -7.85 -20.72
N THR A 30 -9.59 -6.67 -21.06
CA THR A 30 -9.64 -6.18 -22.46
C THR A 30 -8.24 -5.94 -23.05
N LEU A 31 -7.26 -5.59 -22.21
CA LEU A 31 -5.84 -5.48 -22.59
C LEU A 31 -5.13 -6.85 -22.68
N GLY A 32 -5.85 -7.95 -22.47
CA GLY A 32 -5.30 -9.30 -22.51
C GLY A 32 -4.71 -9.78 -21.18
N ALA A 33 -4.98 -9.08 -20.08
CA ALA A 33 -4.53 -9.53 -18.77
C ALA A 33 -5.28 -10.79 -18.31
N VAL A 34 -4.54 -11.75 -17.78
CA VAL A 34 -5.04 -13.01 -17.26
C VAL A 34 -5.00 -12.95 -15.74
N ARG A 35 -6.09 -13.34 -15.08
CA ARG A 35 -6.16 -13.34 -13.62
C ARG A 35 -5.34 -14.51 -13.07
N GLU A 36 -4.36 -14.18 -12.24
CA GLU A 36 -3.39 -15.10 -11.63
C GLU A 36 -3.40 -14.92 -10.11
N GLY A 37 -4.50 -15.32 -9.49
CA GLY A 37 -4.66 -15.36 -8.03
C GLY A 37 -5.19 -14.08 -7.39
N VAL A 38 -4.80 -13.89 -6.13
CA VAL A 38 -5.18 -12.77 -5.26
C VAL A 38 -3.98 -12.33 -4.45
N PHE A 39 -3.99 -11.08 -4.00
CA PHE A 39 -2.99 -10.53 -3.10
C PHE A 39 -3.65 -9.87 -1.90
N CYS A 40 -2.87 -9.72 -0.82
CA CYS A 40 -3.23 -8.91 0.33
C CYS A 40 -1.99 -8.21 0.87
N VAL A 41 -2.13 -6.91 1.15
CA VAL A 41 -1.19 -6.14 1.95
C VAL A 41 -1.95 -5.56 3.13
N ASP A 42 -1.55 -5.93 4.34
CA ASP A 42 -2.19 -5.46 5.55
C ASP A 42 -1.21 -4.75 6.48
N CYS A 43 -1.71 -3.74 7.18
CA CYS A 43 -0.93 -2.89 8.07
C CYS A 43 -1.65 -2.69 9.41
N GLU A 44 -1.00 -3.15 10.48
CA GLU A 44 -1.42 -2.89 11.85
C GLU A 44 -0.49 -1.87 12.50
N THR A 45 -1.08 -0.81 13.06
CA THR A 45 -0.32 0.26 13.73
C THR A 45 -0.39 0.10 15.23
N TYR A 46 0.79 -0.04 15.83
CA TYR A 46 0.99 -0.08 17.27
C TYR A 46 1.46 1.28 17.76
N TYR A 47 0.87 1.76 18.85
CA TYR A 47 1.21 3.04 19.47
C TYR A 47 1.91 2.80 20.80
N SER A 48 2.93 3.60 21.09
CA SER A 48 3.61 3.60 22.38
C SER A 48 2.64 3.91 23.52
N ALA A 49 2.79 3.20 24.63
CA ALA A 49 1.99 3.42 25.83
C ALA A 49 2.24 4.83 26.42
N PRO A 50 1.22 5.49 26.99
CA PRO A 50 1.34 6.88 27.46
C PRO A 50 2.44 7.09 28.52
N ASN A 51 2.68 6.08 29.37
CA ASN A 51 3.70 6.08 30.41
C ASN A 51 5.14 6.04 29.88
N ILE A 52 5.33 5.81 28.58
CA ILE A 52 6.64 5.78 27.92
C ILE A 52 6.86 7.08 27.14
N SER A 53 5.79 7.71 26.66
CA SER A 53 5.82 8.99 25.94
C SER A 53 6.13 10.22 26.80
N GLU A 54 6.32 10.09 28.12
CA GLU A 54 6.78 11.21 28.96
C GLU A 54 8.30 11.45 28.84
N PHE A 55 9.07 10.43 28.44
CA PHE A 55 10.53 10.51 28.29
C PHE A 55 11.01 10.60 26.83
N THR A 56 10.11 10.43 25.87
CA THR A 56 10.37 10.45 24.43
C THR A 56 9.25 11.18 23.70
N ASP A 57 9.54 11.78 22.55
CA ASP A 57 8.59 12.53 21.71
C ASP A 57 7.18 11.90 21.68
N PRO A 58 6.10 12.64 21.98
CA PRO A 58 4.78 12.04 22.14
C PRO A 58 4.30 11.43 20.81
N SER A 59 3.91 10.14 20.89
CA SER A 59 3.28 9.32 19.83
C SER A 59 4.19 8.55 18.86
N ARG A 60 5.24 7.89 19.37
CA ARG A 60 5.95 6.86 18.59
C ARG A 60 4.98 5.75 18.15
N SER A 61 5.01 5.43 16.87
CA SER A 61 4.22 4.32 16.31
C SER A 61 5.09 3.39 15.49
N VAL A 62 4.72 2.12 15.51
CA VAL A 62 5.32 1.06 14.70
C VAL A 62 4.21 0.48 13.83
N ASN A 63 4.45 0.40 12.54
CA ASN A 63 3.52 -0.15 11.57
C ASN A 63 4.04 -1.50 11.12
N ILE A 64 3.34 -2.55 11.49
CA ILE A 64 3.64 -3.91 11.09
C ILE A 64 2.90 -4.17 9.79
N ILE A 65 3.64 -4.48 8.73
CA ILE A 65 3.10 -4.70 7.39
C ILE A 65 3.44 -6.11 6.93
N HIS A 66 2.41 -6.80 6.45
CA HIS A 66 2.52 -8.10 5.80
C HIS A 66 2.07 -7.98 4.35
N ASN A 67 2.77 -8.69 3.47
CA ASN A 67 2.49 -8.74 2.04
C ASN A 67 2.50 -10.20 1.60
N THR A 68 1.43 -10.66 0.96
CA THR A 68 1.32 -12.05 0.48
C THR A 68 2.40 -12.45 -0.53
N GLU A 69 3.05 -11.49 -1.20
CA GLU A 69 4.21 -11.76 -2.06
C GLU A 69 5.50 -12.05 -1.27
N HIS A 70 5.53 -11.69 0.02
CA HIS A 70 6.63 -11.94 0.94
C HIS A 70 6.11 -12.64 2.21
N PRO A 71 5.54 -13.85 2.08
CA PRO A 71 4.76 -14.48 3.15
C PRO A 71 5.58 -14.84 4.39
N ALA A 72 6.91 -14.92 4.28
CA ALA A 72 7.81 -15.21 5.40
C ALA A 72 8.44 -13.95 6.02
N THR A 73 8.01 -12.75 5.62
CA THR A 73 8.64 -11.49 5.98
C THR A 73 7.65 -10.58 6.69
N CYS A 74 8.08 -10.03 7.83
CA CYS A 74 7.43 -8.95 8.55
C CYS A 74 8.22 -7.65 8.30
N PHE A 75 7.52 -6.61 7.87
CA PHE A 75 8.09 -5.27 7.70
C PHE A 75 7.60 -4.38 8.85
N ALA A 76 8.50 -3.93 9.70
CA ALA A 76 8.19 -3.03 10.81
C ALA A 76 8.68 -1.61 10.48
N LEU A 77 7.75 -0.73 10.10
CA LEU A 77 8.02 0.64 9.72
C LEU A 77 7.83 1.58 10.92
N LEU A 78 8.92 2.26 11.28
CA LEU A 78 8.93 3.29 12.31
C LEU A 78 8.44 4.62 11.72
N ASP A 79 7.96 5.50 12.60
CA ASP A 79 7.60 6.89 12.27
C ASP A 79 8.76 7.71 11.69
N THR A 80 10.01 7.32 11.97
CA THR A 80 11.22 7.90 11.37
C THR A 80 11.42 7.55 9.89
N GLY A 81 10.59 6.66 9.33
CA GLY A 81 10.76 6.12 7.99
C GLY A 81 11.71 4.92 7.91
N LEU A 82 12.36 4.54 9.01
CA LEU A 82 13.17 3.32 9.06
C LEU A 82 12.27 2.08 8.96
N CYS A 83 12.62 1.16 8.07
CA CYS A 83 11.97 -0.14 7.97
C CYS A 83 12.90 -1.23 8.49
N LEU A 84 12.48 -1.93 9.53
CA LEU A 84 13.10 -3.17 9.99
C LEU A 84 12.47 -4.34 9.23
N VAL A 85 13.30 -5.23 8.70
CA VAL A 85 12.87 -6.44 8.00
C VAL A 85 13.19 -7.63 8.89
N ALA A 86 12.17 -8.39 9.27
CA ALA A 86 12.26 -9.52 10.16
C ALA A 86 11.44 -10.70 9.63
N ASP A 87 11.55 -11.85 10.30
CA ASP A 87 10.64 -12.97 10.07
C ASP A 87 9.33 -12.80 10.87
N LEU A 88 8.40 -13.75 10.72
CA LEU A 88 7.11 -13.75 11.39
C LEU A 88 7.20 -13.92 12.92
N THR A 89 8.37 -14.24 13.49
CA THR A 89 8.53 -14.28 14.95
C THR A 89 8.47 -12.89 15.58
N PHE A 90 8.64 -11.84 14.77
CA PHE A 90 8.46 -10.46 15.21
C PHE A 90 7.03 -10.16 15.67
N ASP A 91 6.01 -10.80 15.09
CA ASP A 91 4.63 -10.68 15.56
C ASP A 91 4.48 -11.18 17.00
N MET A 92 5.15 -12.29 17.32
CA MET A 92 5.17 -12.84 18.68
C MET A 92 5.86 -11.87 19.65
N LEU A 93 6.93 -11.20 19.21
CA LEU A 93 7.57 -10.14 19.99
C LEU A 93 6.58 -9.00 20.27
N MET A 94 5.86 -8.53 19.25
CA MET A 94 4.86 -7.46 19.42
C MET A 94 3.76 -7.83 20.42
N LEU A 95 3.31 -9.09 20.43
CA LEU A 95 2.37 -9.60 21.44
C LEU A 95 2.95 -9.57 22.86
N LYS A 96 4.25 -9.90 23.03
CA LYS A 96 4.93 -9.80 24.33
C LYS A 96 5.13 -8.35 24.78
N MET A 97 5.19 -7.42 23.85
CA MET A 97 5.35 -5.98 24.10
C MET A 97 4.02 -5.23 24.29
N ALA A 98 2.88 -5.91 24.46
CA ALA A 98 1.55 -5.28 24.56
C ALA A 98 1.41 -4.17 25.64
N GLY A 99 2.23 -4.21 26.70
CA GLY A 99 2.29 -3.17 27.74
C GLY A 99 3.09 -1.92 27.36
N ILE A 100 3.85 -1.98 26.26
CA ILE A 100 4.72 -0.92 25.72
C ILE A 100 4.13 -0.39 24.41
N TYR A 101 3.64 -1.29 23.56
CA TYR A 101 3.06 -1.00 22.26
C TYR A 101 1.71 -1.69 22.14
N SER A 102 0.66 -0.93 21.84
CA SER A 102 -0.69 -1.49 21.68
C SER A 102 -1.36 -1.01 20.40
N PRO A 103 -2.07 -1.91 19.68
CA PRO A 103 -2.83 -1.53 18.51
C PRO A 103 -4.18 -0.92 18.92
N LYS A 104 -4.70 -0.02 18.07
CA LYS A 104 -6.06 0.52 18.24
C LYS A 104 -7.07 -0.35 17.51
N LYS A 105 -8.19 -0.65 18.17
CA LYS A 105 -9.31 -1.41 17.56
C LYS A 105 -9.77 -0.74 16.26
N SER A 106 -10.05 -1.56 15.24
CA SER A 106 -10.61 -1.14 13.95
C SER A 106 -9.76 -0.14 13.15
N THR A 107 -8.44 -0.10 13.38
CA THR A 107 -7.51 0.76 12.63
C THR A 107 -6.61 0.00 11.64
N LYS A 108 -6.71 -1.33 11.60
CA LYS A 108 -6.00 -2.18 10.64
C LYS A 108 -6.38 -1.75 9.22
N MET A 109 -5.36 -1.42 8.43
CA MET A 109 -5.50 -1.13 7.02
C MET A 109 -5.28 -2.42 6.23
N GLU A 110 -6.02 -2.59 5.15
CA GLU A 110 -5.90 -3.74 4.27
C GLU A 110 -6.11 -3.28 2.82
N ALA A 111 -5.24 -3.70 1.91
CA ALA A 111 -5.44 -3.62 0.47
C ALA A 111 -5.47 -5.05 -0.08
N LYS A 112 -6.61 -5.46 -0.61
CA LYS A 112 -6.79 -6.83 -1.14
C LYS A 112 -7.55 -6.85 -2.45
N GLY A 113 -7.23 -7.82 -3.30
CA GLY A 113 -7.96 -8.03 -4.53
C GLY A 113 -7.28 -9.00 -5.50
N PRO A 114 -7.76 -9.07 -6.74
CA PRO A 114 -7.16 -9.93 -7.75
C PRO A 114 -5.78 -9.45 -8.18
N ARG A 115 -4.96 -10.44 -8.54
CA ARG A 115 -3.67 -10.30 -9.21
C ARG A 115 -3.82 -10.76 -10.66
N TYR A 116 -3.18 -10.06 -11.58
CA TYR A 116 -3.21 -10.31 -13.02
C TYR A 116 -1.80 -10.33 -13.59
N GLU A 117 -1.63 -11.03 -14.70
CA GLU A 117 -0.44 -10.99 -15.53
C GLU A 117 -0.80 -10.57 -16.96
N VAL A 118 0.02 -9.71 -17.56
CA VAL A 118 -0.11 -9.28 -18.94
C VAL A 118 1.28 -9.03 -19.53
N ALA A 119 1.72 -9.91 -20.43
CA ALA A 119 3.08 -9.93 -20.94
C ALA A 119 4.12 -9.88 -19.79
N ASP A 120 4.99 -8.87 -19.80
CA ASP A 120 6.04 -8.66 -18.81
C ASP A 120 5.56 -7.87 -17.57
N PHE A 121 4.25 -7.74 -17.36
CA PHE A 121 3.66 -7.00 -16.25
C PHE A 121 2.82 -7.88 -15.33
N LEU A 122 2.89 -7.57 -14.05
CA LEU A 122 1.99 -8.05 -13.01
C LEU A 122 1.18 -6.86 -12.51
N VAL A 123 -0.14 -7.01 -12.43
CA VAL A 123 -1.06 -5.95 -11.99
C VAL A 123 -1.93 -6.43 -10.85
N LYS A 124 -1.99 -5.64 -9.78
CA LYS A 124 -2.79 -5.90 -8.58
C LYS A 124 -3.82 -4.79 -8.42
N VAL A 125 -5.10 -5.16 -8.37
CA VAL A 125 -6.20 -4.20 -8.16
C VAL A 125 -6.79 -4.40 -6.78
N GLY A 126 -6.42 -3.54 -5.83
CA GLY A 126 -6.76 -3.67 -4.42
C GLY A 126 -7.87 -2.74 -3.97
N SER A 127 -8.91 -3.30 -3.35
CA SER A 127 -9.82 -2.50 -2.52
C SER A 127 -9.17 -2.25 -1.17
N VAL A 128 -9.14 -0.99 -0.75
CA VAL A 128 -8.57 -0.57 0.54
C VAL A 128 -9.66 -0.43 1.57
N SER A 129 -9.44 -0.98 2.76
CA SER A 129 -10.31 -0.81 3.93
C SER A 129 -9.52 -0.45 5.19
N MET A 130 -10.18 0.27 6.10
CA MET A 130 -9.74 0.47 7.49
C MET A 130 -10.76 -0.19 8.41
N GLY A 131 -10.38 -1.29 9.05
CA GLY A 131 -11.34 -2.20 9.67
C GLY A 131 -12.41 -2.63 8.64
N PRO A 132 -13.71 -2.53 8.95
CA PRO A 132 -14.78 -2.89 8.00
C PRO A 132 -15.07 -1.80 6.95
N SER A 133 -14.47 -0.61 7.05
CA SER A 133 -14.86 0.54 6.23
C SER A 133 -13.98 0.65 4.99
N PHE A 134 -14.60 0.62 3.80
CA PHE A 134 -13.93 0.91 2.54
C PHE A 134 -13.36 2.33 2.50
N ARG A 135 -12.17 2.50 1.90
CA ARG A 135 -11.41 3.76 1.84
C ARG A 135 -11.00 4.17 0.44
N GLY A 136 -10.84 3.23 -0.48
CA GLY A 136 -10.43 3.55 -1.85
C GLY A 136 -9.94 2.33 -2.61
N ILE A 137 -9.29 2.60 -3.75
CA ILE A 137 -8.74 1.57 -4.64
C ILE A 137 -7.27 1.91 -4.87
N LEU A 138 -6.40 0.92 -4.72
CA LEU A 138 -4.99 1.00 -5.12
C LEU A 138 -4.74 0.05 -6.28
N VAL A 139 -3.93 0.50 -7.22
CA VAL A 139 -3.40 -0.29 -8.32
C VAL A 139 -1.89 -0.35 -8.15
N GLU A 140 -1.35 -1.54 -7.99
CA GLU A 140 0.09 -1.79 -8.08
C GLU A 140 0.36 -2.43 -9.44
N VAL A 141 1.31 -1.85 -10.18
CA VAL A 141 1.78 -2.39 -11.47
C VAL A 141 3.25 -2.66 -11.34
N GLU A 142 3.66 -3.86 -11.76
CA GLU A 142 4.99 -4.40 -11.63
C GLU A 142 5.55 -4.85 -13.00
N TYR A 143 6.60 -4.21 -13.53
CA TYR A 143 7.34 -4.59 -14.74
C TYR A 143 8.50 -5.53 -14.43
N LEU A 144 8.35 -6.80 -14.83
CA LEU A 144 9.21 -7.89 -14.36
C LEU A 144 10.69 -7.86 -14.78
N PRO A 145 11.06 -7.38 -15.98
CA PRO A 145 12.43 -7.46 -16.52
C PRO A 145 13.43 -6.42 -15.98
N CYS A 146 12.99 -5.33 -15.34
CA CYS A 146 13.88 -4.25 -14.94
C CYS A 146 14.01 -4.12 -13.43
N VAL A 147 15.20 -3.69 -12.98
CA VAL A 147 15.50 -3.48 -11.56
C VAL A 147 15.77 -2.05 -11.14
N VAL A 148 15.74 -1.12 -12.09
CA VAL A 148 16.08 0.29 -11.92
C VAL A 148 14.92 1.10 -12.50
N PRO A 149 14.19 1.91 -11.70
CA PRO A 149 12.97 2.58 -12.15
C PRO A 149 13.21 3.51 -13.32
N SER A 150 14.29 4.30 -13.28
CA SER A 150 14.58 5.29 -14.31
C SER A 150 14.69 4.65 -15.70
N SER A 151 15.12 3.39 -15.76
CA SER A 151 15.26 2.63 -17.00
C SER A 151 13.93 2.12 -17.57
N CYS A 152 12.87 2.00 -16.78
CA CYS A 152 11.58 1.41 -17.21
C CYS A 152 10.35 2.28 -16.93
N TRP A 153 10.51 3.44 -16.29
CA TRP A 153 9.39 4.26 -15.84
C TRP A 153 8.49 4.74 -16.98
N ASP A 154 9.05 5.18 -18.11
CA ASP A 154 8.23 5.65 -19.23
C ASP A 154 7.33 4.54 -19.79
N LEU A 155 7.86 3.32 -19.90
CA LEU A 155 7.11 2.14 -20.32
C LEU A 155 6.02 1.78 -19.30
N MET A 156 6.34 1.78 -18.01
CA MET A 156 5.37 1.53 -16.94
C MET A 156 4.25 2.57 -16.95
N ARG A 157 4.61 3.86 -17.13
CA ARG A 157 3.68 4.97 -17.20
C ARG A 157 2.72 4.82 -18.37
N GLU A 158 3.22 4.48 -19.56
CA GLU A 158 2.39 4.27 -20.75
C GLU A 158 1.39 3.12 -20.51
N PHE A 159 1.87 1.99 -19.98
CA PHE A 159 1.02 0.85 -19.65
C PHE A 159 -0.06 1.21 -18.62
N LEU A 160 0.32 1.88 -17.53
CA LEU A 160 -0.59 2.40 -16.50
C LEU A 160 -1.66 3.33 -17.07
N GLN A 161 -1.26 4.28 -17.92
CA GLN A 161 -2.18 5.22 -18.56
C GLN A 161 -3.17 4.51 -19.50
N GLY A 162 -2.80 3.36 -20.08
CA GLY A 162 -3.66 2.56 -20.94
C GLY A 162 -4.98 2.13 -20.30
N PHE A 163 -5.02 1.87 -18.98
CA PHE A 163 -6.25 1.45 -18.29
C PHE A 163 -6.68 2.39 -17.14
N MET A 164 -5.75 3.16 -16.57
CA MET A 164 -6.04 4.14 -15.51
C MET A 164 -6.27 5.57 -16.05
N GLY A 165 -5.90 5.84 -17.30
CA GLY A 165 -6.01 7.17 -17.92
C GLY A 165 -5.17 8.22 -17.18
N THR A 166 -5.75 9.41 -16.99
CA THR A 166 -5.07 10.56 -16.37
C THR A 166 -4.87 10.43 -14.85
N ALA A 167 -5.27 9.33 -14.22
CA ALA A 167 -4.96 9.09 -12.80
C ALA A 167 -3.44 8.95 -12.54
N VAL A 168 -2.66 8.67 -13.59
CA VAL A 168 -1.22 8.46 -13.51
C VAL A 168 -0.49 9.73 -13.95
N GLN A 169 -0.14 10.56 -12.98
CA GLN A 169 0.47 11.88 -13.19
C GLN A 169 2.00 11.84 -13.24
N GLY A 170 2.62 10.89 -12.54
CA GLY A 170 4.07 10.79 -12.39
C GLY A 170 4.47 9.70 -11.40
N PRO A 171 5.78 9.49 -11.17
CA PRO A 171 6.24 8.48 -10.24
C PRO A 171 5.74 8.77 -8.82
N PRO A 172 5.38 7.73 -8.05
CA PRO A 172 5.04 7.86 -6.63
C PRO A 172 6.06 8.68 -5.85
N GLN A 173 5.61 9.47 -4.89
CA GLN A 173 6.46 10.43 -4.16
C GLN A 173 7.70 9.78 -3.55
N TYR A 174 7.54 8.60 -2.95
CA TYR A 174 8.63 7.82 -2.37
C TYR A 174 9.71 7.43 -3.40
N LEU A 175 9.32 7.13 -4.66
CA LEU A 175 10.25 6.69 -5.69
C LEU A 175 11.04 7.84 -6.33
N GLN A 176 10.55 9.09 -6.27
CA GLN A 176 11.20 10.23 -6.94
C GLN A 176 12.68 10.42 -6.56
N GLY A 177 13.02 10.25 -5.29
CA GLY A 177 14.40 10.35 -4.79
C GLY A 177 15.25 9.10 -5.03
N ARG A 178 14.62 8.00 -5.47
CA ARG A 178 15.23 6.66 -5.60
C ARG A 178 15.16 6.13 -7.03
N MET A 179 14.89 7.01 -8.00
CA MET A 179 14.67 6.63 -9.40
C MET A 179 15.86 5.88 -10.03
N ASN A 180 17.08 6.08 -9.49
CA ASN A 180 18.30 5.43 -9.98
C ASN A 180 18.86 4.36 -9.02
N GLU A 181 18.14 4.05 -7.94
CA GLU A 181 18.55 3.04 -6.98
C GLU A 181 18.04 1.65 -7.39
N LEU A 182 18.71 0.61 -6.86
CA LEU A 182 18.20 -0.74 -6.96
C LEU A 182 17.04 -0.91 -5.98
N TYR A 183 15.96 -1.49 -6.47
CA TYR A 183 14.80 -1.77 -5.63
C TYR A 183 15.04 -2.76 -4.52
N ASN A 184 14.31 -2.52 -3.44
CA ASN A 184 14.07 -3.44 -2.36
C ASN A 184 12.56 -3.62 -2.12
N PRO A 185 12.07 -4.80 -1.69
CA PRO A 185 10.69 -4.99 -1.21
C PRO A 185 10.19 -3.94 -0.20
N VAL A 186 11.11 -3.35 0.58
CA VAL A 186 10.82 -2.22 1.47
C VAL A 186 10.21 -1.04 0.70
N ASP A 187 10.60 -0.81 -0.55
CA ASP A 187 10.11 0.29 -1.37
C ASP A 187 8.61 0.13 -1.70
N THR A 188 8.13 -1.08 -1.98
CA THR A 188 6.69 -1.38 -2.15
C THR A 188 5.93 -1.13 -0.86
N VAL A 189 6.47 -1.60 0.26
CA VAL A 189 5.84 -1.45 1.58
C VAL A 189 5.74 0.02 1.99
N GLN A 190 6.77 0.82 1.71
CA GLN A 190 6.74 2.27 1.94
C GLN A 190 5.71 2.97 1.06
N GLN A 191 5.60 2.60 -0.21
CA GLN A 191 4.55 3.13 -1.10
C GLN A 191 3.13 2.81 -0.58
N TYR A 192 2.87 1.58 -0.13
CA TYR A 192 1.60 1.23 0.51
C TYR A 192 1.34 2.05 1.78
N MET A 193 2.38 2.24 2.60
CA MET A 193 2.28 2.99 3.84
C MET A 193 1.94 4.47 3.60
N ASP A 194 2.52 5.10 2.57
CA ASP A 194 2.17 6.46 2.17
C ASP A 194 0.69 6.60 1.83
N HIS A 195 0.15 5.65 1.05
CA HIS A 195 -1.27 5.60 0.71
C HIS A 195 -2.15 5.34 1.94
N PHE A 196 -1.79 4.38 2.79
CA PHE A 196 -2.53 4.10 4.03
C PHE A 196 -2.58 5.30 4.96
N ASN A 197 -1.47 6.02 5.11
CA ASN A 197 -1.43 7.26 5.87
C ASN A 197 -2.33 8.34 5.24
N SER A 198 -2.36 8.44 3.91
CA SER A 198 -3.28 9.34 3.21
C SER A 198 -4.75 9.02 3.53
N PHE A 199 -5.14 7.75 3.45
CA PHE A 199 -6.50 7.31 3.79
C PHE A 199 -6.88 7.54 5.26
N ARG A 200 -5.93 7.33 6.19
CA ARG A 200 -6.13 7.64 7.62
C ARG A 200 -6.40 9.12 7.83
N ARG A 201 -5.60 10.01 7.23
CA ARG A 201 -5.79 11.47 7.33
C ARG A 201 -7.12 11.92 6.73
N ALA A 202 -7.51 11.37 5.58
CA ALA A 202 -8.79 11.67 4.95
C ALA A 202 -9.98 11.28 5.85
N SER A 203 -9.88 10.16 6.58
CA SER A 203 -10.92 9.75 7.53
C SER A 203 -11.06 10.70 8.73
N VAL A 204 -9.96 11.29 9.22
CA VAL A 204 -10.02 12.25 10.33
C VAL A 204 -10.68 13.55 9.86
N ALA A 205 -10.34 14.01 8.65
CA ALA A 205 -10.94 15.20 8.04
C ALA A 205 -12.45 15.05 7.81
N SER A 206 -12.91 13.89 7.34
CA SER A 206 -14.35 13.65 7.12
C SER A 206 -15.15 13.65 8.44
N ILE A 207 -14.60 13.09 9.52
CA ILE A 207 -15.25 13.09 10.84
C ILE A 207 -15.34 14.52 11.38
N ALA A 208 -14.26 15.30 11.27
CA ALA A 208 -14.25 16.70 11.72
C ALA A 208 -15.26 17.57 10.96
N ALA A 209 -15.52 17.28 9.68
CA ALA A 209 -16.50 17.98 8.87
C ALA A 209 -17.95 17.61 9.22
N SER A 210 -18.24 16.37 9.64
CA SER A 210 -19.59 15.94 10.04
C SER A 210 -20.02 16.42 11.44
N VAL A 211 -19.11 17.01 12.22
CA VAL A 211 -19.37 17.54 13.58
C VAL A 211 -19.58 19.06 13.57
N LYS A 212 -19.49 19.71 12.41
CA LYS A 212 -19.84 21.12 12.20
C LYS A 212 -21.19 21.24 11.49
#